data_AF-A0AAF0RIV9-F1
#
_entry.id   AF-A0AAF0RIV9-F1
#
_cell.length_a   1.000
_cell.length_b   1.000
_cell.length_c   1.000
_cell.angle_alpha   90.00
_cell.angle_beta   90.00
_cell.angle_gamma   90.00
#
_symmetry.space_group_name_H-M   'P 1'
#
loop_
_entity.id
_entity.type
_entity.pdbx_description
1 polymer ?
#
loop_
_entity_poly.entity_id
_entity_poly.type
_entity_poly.pdbx_seq_one_letter_code
_entity_poly.pdbx_strand_id
1 'polypeptide(L)' 'MIEPVDERTWFVKREPDASPEAIIDRFGGGYRLRRFSLTEARRTAHGVYTGLDIAEAAWWRLRQRRG' A
#
# COMPACT_ATOMS: atom_id res chain seq x y z
N MET A 1 0.58 7.44 -6.24
CA MET A 1 1.01 8.42 -5.23
C MET A 1 0.97 7.80 -3.84
N ILE A 2 1.93 8.16 -2.99
CA ILE A 2 1.95 7.82 -1.56
C ILE A 2 1.48 9.03 -0.75
N GLU A 3 0.50 8.84 0.12
CA GLU A 3 -0.03 9.86 1.03
C GLU A 3 0.18 9.41 2.49
N PRO A 4 0.91 10.18 3.33
CA PRO A 4 1.09 9.82 4.73
C PRO A 4 -0.23 9.95 5.48
N VAL A 5 -0.56 8.93 6.28
CA VAL A 5 -1.73 8.91 7.18
C VAL A 5 -1.29 9.22 8.60
N ASP A 6 -0.20 8.58 9.02
CA ASP A 6 0.48 8.79 10.30
C ASP A 6 2.00 8.51 10.11
N GLU A 7 2.76 8.47 11.20
CA GLU A 7 4.21 8.28 11.19
C GLU A 7 4.66 6.91 10.65
N ARG A 8 3.75 5.94 10.57
CA ARG A 8 4.02 4.54 10.24
C ARG A 8 3.11 3.99 9.16
N THR A 9 2.17 4.77 8.66
CA THR A 9 1.14 4.32 7.73
C THR A 9 1.01 5.29 6.56
N TRP A 10 0.95 4.72 5.36
CA TRP A 10 0.77 5.47 4.13
C TRP A 10 -0.32 4.84 3.27
N PHE A 11 -1.13 5.68 2.63
CA PHE A 11 -2.04 5.27 1.57
C PHE A 11 -1.34 5.29 0.22
N VAL A 12 -1.71 4.33 -0.62
CA VAL A 12 -1.35 4.32 -2.04
C VAL A 12 -2.61 4.62 -2.84
N LYS A 13 -2.57 5.73 -3.57
CA LYS A 13 -3.68 6.25 -4.39
C LYS A 13 -3.23 6.43 -5.83
N ARG A 14 -4.17 6.32 -6.78
CA ARG A 14 -3.88 6.63 -8.19
C ARG A 14 -3.61 8.12 -8.40
N GLU A 15 -4.45 8.95 -7.81
CA GLU A 15 -4.46 10.42 -7.89
C GLU A 15 -4.74 11.00 -6.50
N PRO A 16 -4.44 12.29 -6.24
CA PRO A 16 -4.62 12.90 -4.91
C PRO A 16 -6.04 12.73 -4.34
N ASP A 17 -7.06 12.96 -5.16
CA ASP A 17 -8.47 12.92 -4.75
C ASP A 17 -9.10 11.53 -4.86
N ALA A 18 -8.34 10.54 -5.35
CA ALA A 18 -8.84 9.18 -5.50
C ALA A 18 -8.92 8.44 -4.16
N SER A 19 -9.83 7.46 -4.06
CA SER A 19 -9.85 6.54 -2.93
C SER A 19 -8.56 5.72 -2.84
N PRO A 20 -8.08 5.39 -1.64
CA PRO A 20 -6.91 4.55 -1.45
C PRO A 20 -7.14 3.14 -2.02
N GLU A 21 -6.15 2.63 -2.75
CA GLU A 21 -6.18 1.28 -3.33
C GLU A 21 -5.37 0.29 -2.48
N ALA A 22 -4.32 0.78 -1.81
CA ALA A 22 -3.47 0.00 -0.92
C ALA A 22 -3.01 0.79 0.31
N ILE A 23 -2.54 0.05 1.31
CA ILE A 23 -1.94 0.57 2.53
C ILE A 23 -0.51 0.04 2.60
N ILE A 24 0.43 0.91 2.97
CA ILE A 24 1.78 0.55 3.35
C ILE A 24 1.94 0.87 4.83
N ASP A 25 2.41 -0.09 5.63
CA ASP A 25 2.73 0.12 7.04
C ASP A 25 4.18 -0.18 7.32
N ARG A 26 4.77 0.52 8.30
CA ARG A 26 6.06 0.16 8.87
C ARG A 26 5.95 -1.23 9.49
N PHE A 27 6.85 -2.13 9.07
CA PHE A 27 6.89 -3.51 9.55
C PHE A 27 8.33 -3.95 9.78
N GLY A 28 8.74 -3.98 11.05
CA GLY A 28 10.14 -4.20 11.43
C GLY A 28 11.05 -3.17 10.77
N GLY A 29 12.06 -3.64 10.05
CA GLY A 29 12.99 -2.82 9.27
C GLY A 29 12.52 -2.42 7.87
N GLY A 30 11.30 -2.81 7.46
CA GLY A 30 10.78 -2.56 6.11
C GLY A 30 9.34 -2.03 6.09
N TYR A 31 8.70 -2.22 4.95
CA TYR A 31 7.39 -1.66 4.61
C TYR A 31 6.47 -2.75 4.08
N ARG A 32 5.42 -3.07 4.83
CA ARG A 32 4.45 -4.11 4.46
C ARG A 32 3.36 -3.51 3.59
N LEU A 33 3.18 -4.05 2.39
CA LEU A 33 2.11 -3.67 1.47
C LEU A 33 0.88 -4.55 1.67
N ARG A 34 -0.29 -3.93 1.73
CA ARG A 34 -1.59 -4.61 1.87
C ARG A 34 -2.62 -3.95 0.98
N ARG A 35 -3.61 -4.71 0.49
CA ARG A 35 -4.78 -4.12 -0.19
C ARG A 35 -5.58 -3.27 0.80
N PHE A 36 -6.04 -2.11 0.35
CA PHE A 36 -6.94 -1.28 1.15
C PHE A 36 -8.31 -1.98 1.25
N SER A 37 -8.88 -2.00 2.45
CA SER A 37 -10.22 -2.52 2.71
C SER A 37 -10.86 -1.67 3.80
N LEU A 38 -12.10 -1.23 3.56
CA LEU A 38 -12.91 -0.51 4.56
C LEU A 38 -13.44 -1.45 5.64
N THR A 39 -13.67 -2.71 5.30
CA THR A 39 -14.07 -3.74 6.25
C THR A 39 -12.82 -4.44 6.77
N GLU A 40 -12.64 -4.49 8.09
CA GLU A 40 -11.42 -5.01 8.74
C GLU A 40 -11.12 -6.50 8.47
N ALA A 41 -12.06 -7.24 7.87
CA ALA A 41 -12.08 -8.70 7.94
C ALA A 41 -10.97 -9.43 7.17
N ARG A 42 -10.26 -8.81 6.22
CA ARG A 42 -9.08 -9.45 5.58
C ARG A 42 -8.20 -8.46 4.82
N ARG A 43 -7.19 -7.90 5.50
CA ARG A 43 -6.10 -7.19 4.83
C ARG A 43 -5.12 -8.23 4.26
N THR A 44 -5.31 -8.63 3.00
CA THR A 44 -4.36 -9.52 2.32
C THR A 44 -3.02 -8.79 2.18
N ALA A 45 -1.98 -9.33 2.83
CA ALA A 45 -0.62 -8.86 2.63
C ALA A 45 -0.11 -9.29 1.25
N HIS A 46 0.58 -8.38 0.57
CA HIS A 46 1.14 -8.60 -0.76
C HIS A 46 2.67 -8.69 -0.76
N GLY A 47 3.32 -8.28 0.32
CA GLY A 47 4.76 -8.41 0.51
C GLY A 47 5.30 -7.44 1.57
N VAL A 48 6.59 -7.57 1.85
CA VAL A 48 7.38 -6.59 2.63
C VAL A 48 8.51 -6.11 1.74
N TYR A 49 8.71 -4.80 1.69
CA TYR A 49 9.66 -4.12 0.82
C TYR A 49 10.62 -3.27 1.65
N THR A 50 11.78 -2.95 1.07
CA THR A 50 12.82 -2.16 1.73
C THR A 50 12.59 -0.64 1.64
N GLY A 51 11.67 -0.19 0.78
CA GLY A 51 11.34 1.22 0.58
C GLY A 51 9.84 1.45 0.29
N LEU A 52 9.36 2.65 0.60
CA LEU A 52 7.97 3.08 0.35
C LEU A 52 7.66 3.14 -1.15
N ASP A 53 8.58 3.74 -1.91
CA ASP A 53 8.57 3.83 -3.37
C ASP A 53 8.56 2.44 -4.04
N ILE A 54 9.34 1.49 -3.50
CA ILE A 54 9.37 0.11 -3.97
C ILE A 54 8.02 -0.57 -3.72
N ALA A 55 7.44 -0.38 -2.53
CA ALA A 55 6.13 -0.93 -2.18
C ALA A 55 5.02 -0.36 -3.07
N GLU A 56 5.04 0.95 -3.35
CA GLU A 56 4.11 1.58 -4.30
C GLU A 56 4.24 0.99 -5.71
N ALA A 57 5.46 0.93 -6.24
CA ALA A 57 5.70 0.38 -7.57
C ALA A 57 5.22 -1.08 -7.67
N ALA A 58 5.44 -1.86 -6.62
CA ALA A 58 4.98 -3.24 -6.54
C ALA A 58 3.45 -3.35 -6.56
N TRP A 59 2.73 -2.44 -5.88
CA TRP A 59 1.27 -2.39 -5.94
C TRP A 59 0.77 -2.20 -7.38
N TRP A 60 1.33 -1.23 -8.10
CA TRP A 60 0.90 -0.94 -9.47
C TRP A 60 1.18 -2.11 -10.42
N ARG A 61 2.33 -2.77 -10.27
CA ARG A 61 2.64 -4.00 -11.03
C ARG A 61 1.66 -5.14 -10.69
N LEU A 62 1.32 -5.33 -9.43
CA LEU A 62 0.33 -6.33 -9.01
C LEU A 62 -1.05 -6.05 -9.61
N ARG A 63 -1.46 -4.78 -9.62
CA ARG A 63 -2.75 -4.32 -10.17
C ARG A 63 -2.83 -4.54 -11.67
N GLN A 64 -1.76 -4.25 -12.41
CA GLN A 64 -1.67 -4.52 -13.85
C GLN A 64 -1.78 -6.01 -14.19
N ARG A 65 -1.26 -6.90 -13.34
CA ARG A 65 -1.35 -8.36 -13.55
C ARG A 65 -2.72 -8.96 -13.23
N ARG A 66 -3.60 -8.20 -12.58
CA ARG A 66 -4.95 -8.63 -12.15
C ARG A 66 -6.08 -8.03 -13.01
N GLY A 67 -5.77 -7.05 -13.87
CA GLY A 67 -6.70 -6.49 -14.85
C GLY A 67 -6.54 -7.20 -16.17
#